data_AF-A0A9N9N8Q0-F1
#
_entry.id   AF-A0A9N9N8Q0-F1
#
_cell.length_a   1.000
_cell.length_b   1.000
_cell.length_c   1.000
_cell.angle_alpha   90.00
_cell.angle_beta   90.00
_cell.angle_gamma   90.00
#
_symmetry.space_group_name_H-M   'P 1'
#
loop_
_entity.id
_entity.type
_entity.pdbx_description
1 polymer ?
#
loop_
_entity_poly.entity_id
_entity_poly.type
_entity_poly.pdbx_seq_one_letter_code
_entity_poly.pdbx_strand_id
1 'polypeptide(L)'
;GKLKQIYVSSRDLIVGVNDYNEIYQYVNNTWRQIDGSLKYVAISIDGILWGINNYSEIFTRQDNLISQTYLNNNSQTTNNNNSQTTNYEQSHSNIIIGLGVGL
;
A
#
# COMPACT_ATOMS: atom_id res chain seq x y z
N GLY A 1 2.75 20.31 2.61
CA GLY A 1 2.97 19.37 1.48
C GLY A 1 1.70 18.61 1.21
N LYS A 2 1.58 17.86 0.11
CA LYS A 2 0.36 17.10 -0.23
C LYS A 2 0.20 15.78 0.54
N LEU A 3 1.24 15.30 1.22
CA LEU A 3 1.22 14.08 2.03
C LEU A 3 1.41 14.44 3.50
N LYS A 4 0.77 13.68 4.39
CA LYS A 4 0.87 13.80 5.86
C LYS A 4 1.77 12.75 6.48
N GLN A 5 1.94 11.59 5.83
CA GLN A 5 2.79 10.51 6.28
C GLN A 5 3.43 9.80 5.09
N ILE A 6 4.70 9.43 5.23
CA ILE A 6 5.48 8.68 4.25
C ILE A 6 6.14 7.50 4.98
N TYR A 7 6.30 6.38 4.28
CA TYR A 7 7.07 5.23 4.70
C TYR A 7 8.01 4.79 3.58
N VAL A 8 9.24 4.44 3.94
CA VAL A 8 10.29 4.01 3.00
C VAL A 8 10.85 2.68 3.47
N SER A 9 10.76 1.65 2.63
CA SER A 9 11.42 0.35 2.87
C SER A 9 12.64 0.14 1.98
N SER A 10 12.64 0.69 0.77
CA SER A 10 13.75 0.64 -0.17
C SER A 10 13.64 1.77 -1.18
N ARG A 11 14.60 1.89 -2.10
CA ARG A 11 14.57 2.87 -3.21
C ARG A 11 13.28 2.76 -4.05
N ASP A 12 12.76 1.55 -4.19
CA ASP A 12 11.62 1.23 -5.05
C ASP A 12 10.32 1.03 -4.26
N LEU A 13 10.39 1.02 -2.93
CA LEU A 13 9.27 0.75 -2.02
C LEU A 13 9.05 1.94 -1.08
N ILE A 14 8.37 2.95 -1.61
CA ILE A 14 8.02 4.18 -0.92
C ILE A 14 6.53 4.41 -1.08
N VAL A 15 5.84 4.60 0.05
CA VAL A 15 4.40 4.84 0.11
C VAL A 15 4.08 6.00 1.03
N GLY A 16 2.91 6.59 0.89
CA GLY A 16 2.45 7.65 1.77
C GLY A 16 0.95 7.86 1.69
N VAL A 17 0.44 8.66 2.63
CA VAL A 17 -0.97 9.07 2.67
C VAL A 17 -1.09 10.57 2.83
N ASN A 18 -2.21 11.14 2.39
CA ASN A 18 -2.54 12.55 2.58
C ASN A 18 -3.63 12.77 3.64
N ASP A 19 -4.03 14.04 3.84
CA ASP A 19 -5.07 14.42 4.79
C ASP A 19 -6.45 13.83 4.46
N TYR A 20 -6.73 13.56 3.19
CA TYR A 20 -7.93 12.87 2.72
C TYR A 20 -7.86 11.34 2.88
N ASN A 21 -6.77 10.81 3.45
CA ASN A 21 -6.49 9.37 3.60
C ASN A 21 -6.30 8.64 2.27
N GLU A 22 -6.07 9.37 1.19
CA GLU A 22 -5.72 8.78 -0.11
C GLU A 22 -4.31 8.22 -0.04
N ILE A 23 -4.12 7.04 -0.63
CA ILE A 23 -2.87 6.29 -0.58
C ILE A 23 -2.08 6.55 -1.86
N TYR A 24 -0.78 6.75 -1.73
CA TYR A 24 0.12 6.98 -2.85
C TYR A 24 1.34 6.07 -2.76
N GLN A 25 1.79 5.59 -3.91
CA GLN A 25 3.07 4.92 -4.11
C GLN A 25 3.98 5.82 -4.94
N TYR A 26 5.24 5.93 -4.57
CA TYR A 26 6.24 6.61 -5.39
C TYR A 26 6.83 5.62 -6.40
N VAL A 27 6.61 5.88 -7.69
CA VAL A 27 7.03 5.03 -8.81
C VAL A 27 7.48 5.93 -9.96
N ASN A 28 8.59 5.61 -10.63
CA ASN A 28 9.09 6.36 -11.79
C ASN A 28 9.20 7.87 -11.54
N ASN A 29 9.77 8.24 -10.38
CA ASN A 29 9.97 9.62 -9.96
C ASN A 29 8.68 10.45 -9.79
N THR A 30 7.52 9.80 -9.62
CA THR A 30 6.25 10.47 -9.39
C THR A 30 5.40 9.73 -8.36
N TRP A 31 4.46 10.43 -7.73
CA TRP A 31 3.46 9.83 -6.84
C TRP A 31 2.26 9.37 -7.65
N ARG A 32 1.95 8.09 -7.58
CA ARG A 32 0.75 7.50 -8.15
C ARG A 32 -0.23 7.16 -7.04
N GLN A 33 -1.46 7.63 -7.18
CA GLN A 33 -2.56 7.24 -6.29
C GLN A 33 -2.91 5.77 -6.51
N ILE A 34 -3.14 5.04 -5.42
CA ILE A 34 -3.63 3.67 -5.44
C ILE A 34 -4.95 3.59 -4.68
N ASP A 35 -5.84 2.68 -5.11
CA ASP A 35 -7.18 2.56 -4.53
C ASP A 35 -7.14 2.24 -3.04
N GLY A 36 -8.11 2.78 -2.30
CA GLY A 36 -8.28 2.59 -0.86
C GLY A 36 -8.20 3.89 -0.06
N SER A 37 -8.43 3.76 1.25
CA SER A 37 -8.40 4.89 2.19
C SER A 37 -7.76 4.45 3.51
N LEU A 38 -6.57 4.98 3.81
CA LEU A 38 -5.81 4.64 5.02
C LEU A 38 -5.34 5.90 5.75
N LYS A 39 -5.44 5.86 7.08
CA LYS A 39 -4.94 6.90 7.97
C LYS A 39 -3.42 6.83 8.12
N TYR A 40 -2.87 5.62 8.14
CA TYR A 40 -1.44 5.34 8.18
C TYR A 40 -1.12 4.14 7.29
N VAL A 41 0.07 4.16 6.69
CA VAL A 41 0.56 3.12 5.78
C VAL A 41 2.00 2.72 6.10
N ALA A 42 2.32 1.45 5.90
CA ALA A 42 3.68 0.91 5.88
C ALA A 42 3.82 -0.05 4.70
N ILE A 43 5.05 -0.28 4.24
CA ILE A 43 5.36 -1.26 3.21
C ILE A 43 6.56 -2.08 3.65
N SER A 44 6.49 -3.40 3.51
CA SER A 44 7.59 -4.32 3.81
C SER A 44 8.51 -4.50 2.61
N ILE A 45 9.69 -5.10 2.84
CA ILE A 45 10.72 -5.28 1.79
C ILE A 45 10.30 -6.26 0.68
N ASP A 46 9.36 -7.16 0.97
CA ASP A 46 8.70 -8.06 0.02
C ASP A 46 7.50 -7.40 -0.69
N GLY A 47 7.27 -6.10 -0.47
CA GLY A 47 6.29 -5.30 -1.20
C GLY A 47 4.86 -5.40 -0.65
N ILE A 48 4.68 -5.93 0.57
CA ILE A 48 3.35 -6.01 1.21
C ILE A 48 3.04 -4.67 1.88
N LEU A 49 1.92 -4.07 1.50
CA LEU A 49 1.43 -2.85 2.12
C LEU A 49 0.52 -3.20 3.28
N TRP A 50 0.80 -2.60 4.43
CA TRP A 50 -0.05 -2.65 5.62
C TRP A 50 -0.56 -1.27 5.94
N GLY A 51 -1.73 -1.19 6.56
CA GLY A 51 -2.17 0.09 7.11
C GLY A 51 -3.41 -0.03 7.97
N ILE A 52 -3.75 1.12 8.55
CA ILE A 52 -4.95 1.27 9.36
C ILE A 52 -5.81 2.39 8.80
N ASN A 53 -7.12 2.18 8.72
CA ASN A 53 -8.06 3.20 8.27
C ASN A 53 -8.53 4.10 9.45
N ASN A 54 -9.48 4.99 9.19
CA ASN A 54 -10.03 5.87 10.23
C ASN A 54 -10.88 5.14 11.27
N TYR A 55 -11.36 3.94 10.97
CA TYR A 55 -12.12 3.08 11.88
C TYR A 55 -11.21 2.18 12.73
N SER A 56 -9.89 2.37 12.66
CA SER A 56 -8.88 1.54 13.35
C SER A 56 -8.88 0.07 12.90
N GLU A 57 -9.43 -0.20 11.72
CA GLU A 57 -9.38 -1.51 11.09
C GLU A 57 -8.03 -1.68 10.38
N ILE A 58 -7.49 -2.90 10.42
CA ILE A 58 -6.19 -3.25 9.85
C ILE A 58 -6.41 -3.85 8.47
N PHE A 59 -5.66 -3.35 7.48
CA PHE A 59 -5.68 -3.87 6.11
C PHE A 59 -4.28 -4.28 5.67
N THR A 60 -4.24 -5.31 4.84
CA THR A 60 -3.05 -5.73 4.10
C THR A 60 -3.37 -5.82 2.62
N ARG A 61 -2.39 -5.47 1.78
CA ARG A 61 -2.48 -5.49 0.32
C ARG A 61 -1.21 -6.08 -0.25
N GLN A 62 -1.35 -7.29 -0.81
CA GLN A 62 -0.34 -8.02 -1.58
C GLN A 62 -0.43 -7.67 -3.07
N ASP A 63 -0.64 -6.40 -3.41
CA ASP A 63 -0.46 -6.04 -4.80
C ASP A 63 1.03 -6.15 -5.09
N ASN A 64 1.42 -6.79 -6.18
CA ASN A 64 2.82 -6.83 -6.60
C ASN A 64 3.26 -5.40 -6.95
N LEU A 65 3.65 -4.62 -5.94
CA LEU A 65 4.11 -3.25 -6.06
C LEU A 65 5.41 -3.15 -6.88
N ILE A 66 6.02 -4.30 -7.19
CA ILE A 66 7.17 -4.52 -8.08
C ILE A 66 6.83 -4.98 -9.51
N SER A 67 5.57 -5.22 -9.89
CA SER A 67 5.21 -5.75 -11.23
C SER A 67 4.14 -4.94 -11.95
N GLN A 68 4.47 -3.71 -12.35
CA GLN A 68 3.76 -3.06 -13.48
C GLN A 68 4.70 -2.64 -14.63
N THR A 69 5.97 -3.03 -14.58
CA THR A 69 6.98 -2.64 -15.60
C THR A 69 7.40 -3.80 -16.53
N TYR A 70 6.85 -5.02 -16.37
CA TYR A 70 7.18 -6.18 -17.24
C TYR A 70 6.00 -6.87 -17.94
N LEU A 71 4.81 -6.27 -17.96
CA LEU A 71 3.72 -6.76 -18.80
C LEU A 71 3.32 -5.69 -19.80
N ASN A 72 3.92 -5.76 -20.98
CA ASN A 72 3.48 -4.99 -22.12
C ASN A 72 2.99 -5.92 -23.24
N ASN A 73 1.78 -5.60 -23.72
CA ASN A 73 1.16 -5.93 -25.00
C ASN A 73 0.51 -7.31 -25.24
N ASN A 74 -0.82 -7.23 -25.38
CA ASN A 74 -1.75 -8.15 -26.04
C ASN A 74 -2.23 -9.38 -25.25
N SER A 75 -3.32 -9.20 -24.50
CA SER A 75 -4.53 -10.04 -24.60
C SER A 75 -5.69 -9.41 -23.83
N GLN A 76 -6.78 -9.19 -24.54
CA GLN A 76 -8.08 -8.81 -24.00
C GLN A 76 -8.64 -9.90 -23.05
N THR A 77 -9.36 -9.42 -22.04
CA THR A 77 -10.47 -10.07 -21.33
C THR A 77 -10.24 -11.45 -20.70
N THR A 78 -10.04 -11.46 -19.39
CA THR A 78 -10.92 -12.25 -18.51
C THR A 78 -11.44 -11.34 -17.39
N ASN A 79 -12.77 -11.23 -17.31
CA ASN A 79 -13.44 -10.62 -16.17
C ASN A 79 -13.10 -11.42 -14.92
N ASN A 80 -12.24 -10.88 -14.05
CA ASN A 80 -12.18 -11.33 -12.66
C ASN A 80 -12.81 -10.26 -11.78
N ASN A 81 -14.14 -10.33 -11.69
CA ASN A 81 -14.85 -9.89 -10.50
C ASN A 81 -14.40 -10.77 -9.33
N ASN A 82 -13.30 -10.39 -8.69
CA ASN A 82 -13.01 -10.75 -7.32
C ASN A 82 -11.96 -9.77 -6.80
N SER A 83 -12.44 -8.56 -6.45
CA SER A 83 -11.89 -7.87 -5.29
C SER A 83 -12.18 -8.78 -4.09
N GLN A 84 -11.33 -9.78 -3.86
CA GLN A 84 -11.39 -10.55 -2.62
C GLN A 84 -10.87 -9.65 -1.51
N THR A 85 -11.82 -9.01 -0.83
CA THR A 85 -11.66 -8.57 0.55
C THR A 85 -11.49 -9.82 1.40
N THR A 86 -10.25 -10.23 1.68
CA THR A 86 -9.98 -11.24 2.69
C THR A 86 -10.11 -10.57 4.06
N ASN A 87 -11.26 -10.77 4.69
CA ASN A 87 -11.46 -10.44 6.11
C ASN A 87 -10.64 -11.45 6.93
N TYR A 88 -9.42 -11.08 7.31
CA TYR A 88 -8.66 -11.84 8.30
C TYR A 88 -9.20 -11.49 9.70
N GLU A 89 -9.60 -12.51 10.46
CA GLU A 89 -10.21 -12.35 11.78
C GLU A 89 -9.31 -11.57 12.74
N GLN A 90 -9.94 -10.61 13.42
CA GLN A 90 -9.31 -9.58 14.24
C GLN A 90 -8.85 -10.15 15.60
N SER A 91 -7.73 -10.87 15.60
CA SER A 91 -6.92 -11.02 16.81
C SER A 91 -6.20 -9.70 17.05
N HIS A 92 -6.52 -9.01 18.14
CA HIS A 92 -5.99 -7.69 18.54
C HIS A 92 -4.49 -7.76 18.84
N SER A 93 -3.70 -7.97 17.80
CA SER A 93 -2.24 -7.93 17.85
C SER A 93 -1.83 -6.46 17.75
N ASN A 94 -1.07 -6.00 18.75
CA ASN A 94 -0.45 -4.68 18.73
C ASN A 94 0.61 -4.67 17.62
N ILE A 95 0.22 -4.30 16.40
CA ILE A 95 1.16 -4.11 15.30
C ILE A 95 1.74 -2.70 15.41
N ILE A 96 3.02 -2.61 15.77
CA ILE A 96 3.78 -1.37 15.69
C ILE A 96 4.09 -1.13 14.20
N ILE A 97 3.27 -0.31 13.55
CA ILE A 97 3.54 0.19 12.19
C ILE A 97 4.63 1.28 12.25
N GLY A 98 5.89 0.84 12.27
CA GLY A 98 7.05 1.72 12.05
C GLY A 98 8.00 1.84 13.24
N LEU A 99 9.06 1.03 13.22
CA LEU A 99 10.37 1.40 13.73
C LEU A 99 11.36 1.32 12.56
N GLY A 100 11.18 2.20 11.59
CA GLY A 100 12.19 2.40 10.55
C GLY A 100 13.38 3.14 11.16
N VAL A 101 14.38 2.41 11.67
CA VAL A 101 15.70 2.97 11.90
C VAL A 101 16.30 3.25 10.53
N GLY A 102 16.13 4.48 10.04
CA GLY A 102 16.88 4.96 8.88
C GLY A 102 18.37 4.93 9.24
N LEU A 103 19.13 4.11 8.51
CA LEU A 103 20.59 4.19 8.42
C LEU A 103 20.93 4.90 7.12
#